data_AF-A0AAU2WLH4-F1
#
_entry.id   AF-A0AAU2WLH4-F1
#
_cell.length_a   1.000
_cell.length_b   1.000
_cell.length_c   1.000
_cell.angle_alpha   90.00
_cell.angle_beta   90.00
_cell.angle_gamma   90.00
#
_symmetry.space_group_name_H-M   'P 1'
#
loop_
_entity.id
_entity.type
_entity.pdbx_description
1 polymer ?
#
loop_
_entity_poly.entity_id
_entity_poly.type
_entity_poly.pdbx_seq_one_letter_code
_entity_poly.pdbx_strand_id
1 'polypeptide(L)'
;MAMFVHLTPQANAARIRRAGIRAASRHPDGGRGVFCFPVLASYTLTHQWLRELARHGGPRGLVAVQVRLPDDEPVTVGRYHRDPLATTAGDAVRRVAAMDDPRGWEVFVPRAVAKREVQRVRAVRQVTGWRYFPNAHGVVPCTCAGCRVRGEYGSRRLRERRPHPHDGPPPPAPVLLRRVEAAGDPGDATALCEALRWFGLRRRGPVERLSRLADHPEPAVREALADAVAGWSTPGVDALLDRLVSDPDPDVRELAAAVVERREERRADR
;
A
#
# COMPACT_ATOMS: atom_id res chain seq x y z
N MET A 1 -3.63 -18.58 22.61
CA MET A 1 -4.30 -17.81 21.53
C MET A 1 -3.64 -16.46 21.47
N ALA A 2 -3.23 -16.02 20.28
CA ALA A 2 -2.50 -14.78 20.08
C ALA A 2 -3.44 -13.66 19.63
N MET A 3 -3.28 -12.48 20.22
CA MET A 3 -4.08 -11.30 19.92
C MET A 3 -3.27 -10.27 19.14
N PHE A 4 -3.79 -9.85 18.00
CA PHE A 4 -3.18 -8.83 17.16
C PHE A 4 -4.15 -7.70 16.84
N VAL A 5 -3.60 -6.58 16.39
CA VAL A 5 -4.32 -5.46 15.79
C VAL A 5 -3.88 -5.27 14.34
N HIS A 6 -4.86 -5.16 13.45
CA HIS A 6 -4.67 -4.68 12.08
C HIS A 6 -5.27 -3.27 11.97
N LEU A 7 -4.51 -2.32 11.42
CA LEU A 7 -4.98 -0.96 11.18
C LEU A 7 -5.42 -0.81 9.72
N THR A 8 -6.61 -0.26 9.51
CA THR A 8 -7.20 -0.14 8.16
C THR A 8 -8.08 1.10 8.06
N PRO A 9 -8.28 1.69 6.87
CA PRO A 9 -9.24 2.76 6.67
C PRO A 9 -10.63 2.45 7.23
N GLN A 10 -11.28 3.44 7.84
CA GLN A 10 -12.65 3.33 8.38
C GLN A 10 -13.65 2.79 7.33
N ALA A 11 -13.46 3.11 6.05
CA ALA A 11 -14.28 2.61 4.95
C ALA A 11 -14.35 1.07 4.88
N ASN A 12 -13.26 0.39 5.24
CA ASN A 12 -13.20 -1.08 5.24
C ASN A 12 -13.95 -1.74 6.39
N ALA A 13 -14.32 -0.98 7.43
CA ALA A 13 -14.85 -1.54 8.68
C ALA A 13 -16.12 -2.39 8.45
N ALA A 14 -17.06 -1.91 7.61
CA ALA A 14 -18.31 -2.62 7.35
C ALA A 14 -18.07 -3.96 6.62
N ARG A 15 -17.21 -3.95 5.61
CA ARG A 15 -16.82 -5.16 4.86
C ARG A 15 -16.11 -6.17 5.77
N ILE A 16 -15.17 -5.70 6.59
CA ILE A 16 -14.39 -6.56 7.49
C ILE A 16 -15.29 -7.25 8.52
N ARG A 17 -16.29 -6.56 9.07
CA ARG A 17 -17.28 -7.18 9.97
C ARG A 17 -18.07 -8.31 9.29
N ARG A 18 -18.31 -8.22 7.98
CA ARG A 18 -19.07 -9.22 7.23
C ARG A 18 -18.22 -10.40 6.79
N ALA A 19 -17.01 -10.16 6.29
CA ALA A 19 -16.23 -11.16 5.55
C ALA A 19 -14.83 -11.44 6.13
N GLY A 20 -14.35 -10.67 7.11
CA GLY A 20 -12.97 -10.72 7.58
C GLY A 20 -12.02 -9.83 6.77
N ILE A 21 -10.72 -10.06 6.91
CA ILE A 21 -9.66 -9.24 6.28
C ILE A 21 -9.07 -10.02 5.11
N ARG A 22 -9.08 -9.43 3.90
CA ARG A 22 -8.47 -10.04 2.72
C ARG A 22 -6.94 -10.00 2.81
N ALA A 23 -6.28 -11.01 2.23
CA ALA A 23 -4.85 -11.04 1.98
C ALA A 23 -4.48 -10.08 0.84
N ALA A 24 -4.54 -8.77 1.10
CA ALA A 24 -4.29 -7.74 0.09
C ALA A 24 -2.88 -7.14 0.17
N SER A 25 -2.17 -7.37 1.27
CA SER A 25 -0.82 -6.82 1.46
C SER A 25 0.20 -7.75 0.81
N ARG A 26 1.17 -7.20 0.06
CA ARG A 26 2.28 -7.97 -0.50
C ARG A 26 3.44 -8.01 0.49
N HIS A 27 3.97 -9.19 0.74
CA HIS A 27 5.19 -9.41 1.52
C HIS A 27 6.41 -9.41 0.58
N PRO A 28 7.63 -9.10 1.08
CA PRO A 28 8.82 -9.03 0.23
C PRO A 28 9.15 -10.32 -0.54
N ASP A 29 8.69 -11.48 -0.07
CA ASP A 29 8.82 -12.78 -0.75
C ASP A 29 7.78 -13.02 -1.87
N GLY A 30 6.92 -12.03 -2.15
CA GLY A 30 5.86 -12.12 -3.16
C GLY A 30 4.53 -12.67 -2.64
N GLY A 31 4.48 -13.16 -1.40
CA GLY A 31 3.25 -13.67 -0.78
C GLY A 31 2.22 -12.57 -0.49
N ARG A 32 0.92 -12.92 -0.53
CA ARG A 32 -0.17 -12.02 -0.13
C ARG A 32 -0.66 -12.35 1.28
N GLY A 33 -0.98 -11.33 2.08
CA GLY A 33 -1.38 -11.53 3.46
C GLY A 33 -1.84 -10.26 4.19
N VAL A 34 -1.75 -10.31 5.51
CA VAL A 34 -2.23 -9.24 6.41
C VAL A 34 -1.12 -8.87 7.38
N PHE A 35 -0.73 -7.59 7.36
CA PHE A 35 0.12 -7.02 8.40
C PHE A 35 -0.68 -6.72 9.66
N CYS A 36 -0.17 -7.15 10.80
CA CYS A 36 -0.73 -6.91 12.11
C CYS A 36 0.38 -6.66 13.14
N PHE A 37 -0.01 -6.25 14.34
CA PHE A 37 0.91 -6.03 15.46
C PHE A 37 0.34 -6.65 16.74
N PRO A 38 1.15 -7.26 17.62
CA PRO A 38 0.68 -7.80 18.89
C PRO A 38 -0.07 -6.76 19.72
N VAL A 39 -1.19 -7.16 20.34
CA VAL A 39 -1.85 -6.32 21.34
C VAL A 39 -1.02 -6.36 22.62
N LEU A 40 -0.40 -5.23 22.96
CA LEU A 40 0.43 -5.06 24.15
C LEU A 40 -0.32 -4.31 25.25
N ALA A 41 0.22 -4.31 26.48
CA ALA A 41 -0.32 -3.52 27.59
C ALA A 41 -0.33 -2.00 27.28
N SER A 42 0.65 -1.53 26.50
CA SER A 42 0.72 -0.14 26.05
C SER A 42 -0.16 0.11 24.82
N TYR A 43 -1.12 1.01 24.96
CA TYR A 43 -1.98 1.46 23.84
C TYR A 43 -1.15 2.10 22.72
N THR A 44 -0.12 2.89 23.08
CA THR A 44 0.70 3.62 22.12
C THR A 44 1.58 2.68 21.29
N LEU A 45 2.13 1.63 21.90
CA LEU A 45 2.90 0.59 21.20
C LEU A 45 2.00 -0.30 20.35
N THR A 46 0.82 -0.68 20.86
CA THR A 46 -0.16 -1.47 20.10
C THR A 46 -0.58 -0.77 18.81
N HIS A 47 -0.77 0.55 18.86
CA HIS A 47 -1.24 1.34 17.72
C HIS A 47 -0.14 2.24 17.13
N GLN A 48 1.11 1.80 17.23
CA GLN A 48 2.30 2.60 16.91
C GLN A 48 2.37 3.12 15.47
N TRP A 49 1.72 2.42 14.53
CA TRP A 49 1.68 2.74 13.11
C TRP A 49 0.54 3.71 12.70
N LEU A 50 -0.31 4.14 13.64
CA LEU A 50 -1.53 4.92 13.33
C LEU A 50 -1.23 6.19 12.53
N ARG A 51 -0.37 7.08 13.08
CA ARG A 51 -0.04 8.35 12.43
C ARG A 51 0.69 8.17 11.10
N GLU A 52 1.45 7.10 10.95
CA GLU A 52 2.16 6.81 9.71
C GLU A 52 1.20 6.35 8.61
N LEU A 53 0.34 5.38 8.93
CA LEU A 53 -0.65 4.86 7.98
C LEU A 53 -1.74 5.88 7.68
N ALA A 54 -2.08 6.77 8.62
CA ALA A 54 -3.10 7.81 8.44
C ALA A 54 -2.75 8.80 7.31
N ARG A 55 -1.47 8.95 6.94
CA ARG A 55 -1.06 9.75 5.77
C ARG A 55 -1.65 9.24 4.45
N HIS A 56 -2.00 7.96 4.41
CA HIS A 56 -2.54 7.28 3.24
C HIS A 56 -3.97 6.72 3.49
N GLY A 57 -4.48 6.84 4.72
CA GLY A 57 -5.71 6.19 5.18
C GLY A 57 -7.02 6.87 4.79
N GLY A 58 -6.96 7.95 4.01
CA GLY A 58 -8.13 8.76 3.67
C GLY A 58 -8.62 9.65 4.83
N PRO A 59 -9.58 10.55 4.57
CA PRO A 59 -10.01 11.57 5.52
C PRO A 59 -10.91 11.04 6.65
N ARG A 60 -11.51 9.86 6.50
CA ARG A 60 -12.30 9.22 7.56
C ARG A 60 -11.45 8.58 8.67
N GLY A 61 -10.13 8.58 8.51
CA GLY A 61 -9.19 8.01 9.47
C GLY A 61 -9.17 6.48 9.48
N LEU A 62 -8.43 5.93 10.44
CA LEU A 62 -8.20 4.50 10.59
C LEU A 62 -9.02 3.90 11.73
N VAL A 63 -9.30 2.60 11.63
CA VAL A 63 -9.85 1.75 12.70
C VAL A 63 -8.84 0.66 13.08
N ALA A 64 -8.95 0.18 14.31
CA ALA A 64 -8.25 -1.02 14.77
C ALA A 64 -9.17 -2.24 14.68
N VAL A 65 -8.73 -3.24 13.94
CA VAL A 65 -9.36 -4.57 13.86
C VAL A 65 -8.55 -5.51 14.75
N GLN A 66 -9.11 -5.87 15.91
CA GLN A 66 -8.51 -6.87 16.79
C GLN A 66 -8.83 -8.26 16.26
N VAL A 67 -7.80 -9.07 16.04
CA VAL A 67 -7.90 -10.43 15.52
C VAL A 67 -7.32 -11.42 16.53
N ARG A 68 -7.93 -12.61 16.60
CA ARG A 68 -7.49 -13.71 17.46
C ARG A 68 -7.09 -14.89 16.59
N LEU A 69 -5.82 -15.26 16.67
CA LEU A 69 -5.24 -16.37 15.91
C LEU A 69 -4.85 -17.52 16.83
N PRO A 70 -4.85 -18.77 16.34
CA PRO A 70 -4.19 -19.90 17.01
C PRO A 70 -2.71 -19.59 17.30
N ASP A 71 -2.15 -20.15 18.38
CA ASP A 71 -0.74 -19.86 18.76
C ASP A 71 0.28 -20.47 17.80
N ASP A 72 -0.12 -21.55 17.13
CA ASP A 72 0.63 -22.32 16.14
C ASP A 72 0.47 -21.76 14.72
N GLU A 73 -0.37 -20.74 14.52
CA GLU A 73 -0.54 -20.09 13.22
C GLU A 73 0.81 -19.62 12.65
N PRO A 74 1.20 -20.06 11.44
CA PRO A 74 2.45 -19.62 10.81
C PRO A 74 2.42 -18.12 10.49
N VAL A 75 3.44 -17.39 10.92
CA VAL A 75 3.60 -15.95 10.67
C VAL A 75 5.06 -15.63 10.40
N THR A 76 5.33 -14.44 9.88
CA THR A 76 6.66 -13.84 9.95
C THR A 76 6.65 -12.66 10.91
N VAL A 77 7.73 -12.46 11.66
CA VAL A 77 7.90 -11.32 12.57
C VAL A 77 9.22 -10.63 12.28
N GLY A 78 9.17 -9.31 12.10
CA GLY A 78 10.35 -8.56 11.72
C GLY A 78 10.24 -7.10 12.10
N ARG A 79 11.38 -6.42 12.13
CA ARG A 79 11.41 -4.96 12.14
C ARG A 79 11.22 -4.47 10.71
N TYR A 80 10.47 -3.40 10.53
CA TYR A 80 10.27 -2.75 9.24
C TYR A 80 11.61 -2.59 8.48
N HIS A 81 11.60 -2.87 7.18
CA HIS A 81 12.79 -2.85 6.29
C HIS A 81 13.93 -3.79 6.69
N ARG A 82 13.64 -4.86 7.45
CA ARG A 82 14.58 -5.95 7.74
C ARG A 82 13.97 -7.27 7.30
N ASP A 83 14.82 -8.27 7.10
CA ASP A 83 14.37 -9.62 6.80
C ASP A 83 13.57 -10.17 8.00
N PRO A 84 12.32 -10.58 7.79
CA PRO A 84 11.48 -11.08 8.87
C PRO A 84 11.79 -12.56 9.14
N LEU A 85 11.63 -12.96 10.40
CA LEU A 85 11.83 -14.33 10.84
C LEU A 85 10.52 -15.12 10.77
N ALA A 86 10.53 -16.29 10.14
CA ALA A 86 9.41 -17.23 10.20
C ALA A 86 9.26 -17.82 11.60
N THR A 87 8.05 -17.77 12.15
CA THR A 87 7.72 -18.30 13.48
C THR A 87 6.21 -18.57 13.59
N THR A 88 5.69 -18.78 14.80
CA THR A 88 4.26 -18.90 15.08
C THR A 88 3.69 -17.63 15.73
N ALA A 89 2.39 -17.43 15.60
CA ALA A 89 1.70 -16.26 16.16
C ALA A 89 1.90 -16.10 17.67
N GLY A 90 1.84 -17.19 18.44
CA GLY A 90 2.09 -17.16 19.88
C GLY A 90 3.54 -16.78 20.21
N ASP A 91 4.50 -17.26 19.43
CA ASP A 91 5.90 -16.92 19.61
C ASP A 91 6.22 -15.47 19.22
N ALA A 92 5.61 -14.97 18.15
CA ALA A 92 5.72 -13.57 17.75
C ALA A 92 5.24 -12.62 18.86
N VAL A 93 4.09 -12.91 19.48
CA VAL A 93 3.58 -12.12 20.63
C VAL A 93 4.57 -12.14 21.79
N ARG A 94 5.07 -13.32 22.19
CA ARG A 94 6.03 -13.44 23.29
C ARG A 94 7.31 -12.64 23.03
N ARG A 95 7.90 -12.79 21.83
CA ARG A 95 9.12 -12.09 21.45
C ARG A 95 8.95 -10.58 21.50
N VAL A 96 7.92 -10.06 20.85
CA VAL A 96 7.68 -8.60 20.78
C VAL A 96 7.37 -8.04 22.17
N ALA A 97 6.60 -8.76 22.99
CA ALA A 97 6.28 -8.32 24.35
C ALA A 97 7.50 -8.30 25.29
N ALA A 98 8.51 -9.13 25.03
CA ALA A 98 9.73 -9.20 25.82
C ALA A 98 10.83 -8.22 25.37
N MET A 99 10.63 -7.45 24.28
CA MET A 99 11.61 -6.49 23.79
C MET A 99 11.62 -5.21 24.62
N ASP A 100 12.82 -4.68 24.89
CA ASP A 100 12.99 -3.35 25.48
C ASP A 100 12.41 -2.24 24.58
N ASP A 101 12.56 -2.38 23.26
CA ASP A 101 12.00 -1.46 22.26
C ASP A 101 11.30 -2.20 21.11
N PRO A 102 9.97 -2.43 21.22
CA PRO A 102 9.19 -3.08 20.17
C PRO A 102 8.77 -2.13 19.03
N ARG A 103 9.30 -0.89 19.00
CA ARG A 103 8.91 0.08 17.97
C ARG A 103 9.49 -0.30 16.60
N GLY A 104 8.62 -0.25 15.59
CA GLY A 104 8.95 -0.61 14.22
C GLY A 104 8.79 -2.11 13.93
N TRP A 105 8.37 -2.92 14.90
CA TRP A 105 8.10 -4.33 14.64
C TRP A 105 6.73 -4.52 14.00
N GLU A 106 6.63 -5.55 13.19
CA GLU A 106 5.40 -5.97 12.50
C GLU A 106 5.35 -7.49 12.41
N VAL A 107 4.13 -8.02 12.33
CA VAL A 107 3.85 -9.43 12.12
C VAL A 107 3.06 -9.54 10.82
N PHE A 108 3.46 -10.46 9.96
CA PHE A 108 2.75 -10.74 8.72
C PHE A 108 2.14 -12.14 8.76
N VAL A 109 0.83 -12.18 8.49
CA VAL A 109 0.05 -13.41 8.40
C VAL A 109 -0.14 -13.74 6.91
N PRO A 110 0.41 -14.84 6.38
CA PRO A 110 0.45 -15.14 4.94
C PRO A 110 -0.88 -15.70 4.40
N ARG A 111 -2.01 -15.21 4.90
CA ARG A 111 -3.36 -15.57 4.46
C ARG A 111 -4.39 -14.50 4.84
N ALA A 112 -5.60 -14.66 4.33
CA ALA A 112 -6.73 -13.86 4.77
C ALA A 112 -7.11 -14.22 6.22
N VAL A 113 -7.63 -13.24 6.96
CA VAL A 113 -8.19 -13.43 8.30
C VAL A 113 -9.69 -13.64 8.16
N ALA A 114 -10.20 -14.77 8.64
CA ALA A 114 -11.61 -15.11 8.56
C ALA A 114 -12.48 -14.24 9.47
N LYS A 115 -13.75 -14.07 9.12
CA LYS A 115 -14.75 -13.36 9.95
C LYS A 115 -14.74 -13.81 11.41
N ARG A 116 -14.64 -15.12 11.67
CA ARG A 116 -14.64 -15.70 13.03
C ARG A 116 -13.40 -15.35 13.86
N GLU A 117 -12.32 -14.96 13.21
CA GLU A 117 -11.07 -14.55 13.85
C GLU A 117 -11.07 -13.06 14.19
N VAL A 118 -11.97 -12.28 13.58
CA VAL A 118 -12.19 -10.87 13.93
C VAL A 118 -12.94 -10.79 15.25
N GLN A 119 -12.26 -10.34 16.29
CA GLN A 119 -12.84 -10.14 17.61
C GLN A 119 -13.64 -8.85 17.67
N ARG A 120 -13.04 -7.73 17.28
CA ARG A 120 -13.64 -6.39 17.42
C ARG A 120 -13.08 -5.43 16.37
N VAL A 121 -13.92 -4.50 15.93
CA VAL A 121 -13.51 -3.33 15.12
C VAL A 121 -13.79 -2.07 15.94
N ARG A 122 -12.74 -1.33 16.30
CA ARG A 122 -12.82 -0.18 17.21
C ARG A 122 -12.32 1.10 16.55
N ALA A 123 -12.95 2.22 16.90
CA ALA A 123 -12.38 3.54 16.66
C ALA A 123 -11.10 3.72 17.49
N VAL A 124 -10.16 4.49 16.96
CA VAL A 124 -8.85 4.73 17.59
C VAL A 124 -8.49 6.21 17.57
N ARG A 125 -7.64 6.62 18.51
CA ARG A 125 -7.13 8.00 18.59
C ARG A 125 -6.11 8.23 17.48
N GLN A 126 -6.49 8.99 16.47
CA GLN A 126 -5.70 9.22 15.24
C GLN A 126 -4.35 9.94 15.49
N VAL A 127 -4.15 10.51 16.68
CA VAL A 127 -2.93 11.20 17.09
C VAL A 127 -1.86 10.26 17.68
N THR A 128 -2.11 8.95 17.72
CA THR A 128 -1.20 7.96 18.33
C THR A 128 -0.12 7.49 17.35
N GLY A 129 1.09 7.26 17.85
CA GLY A 129 2.22 6.75 17.05
C GLY A 129 3.14 7.83 16.51
N TRP A 130 4.08 7.44 15.64
CA TRP A 130 5.01 8.35 14.97
C TRP A 130 4.50 8.80 13.60
N ARG A 131 5.02 9.94 13.14
CA ARG A 131 4.99 10.36 11.74
C ARG A 131 6.30 9.85 11.12
N TYR A 132 6.25 9.12 10.02
CA TYR A 132 7.38 8.44 9.34
C TYR A 132 7.78 7.10 9.97
N PHE A 133 8.71 7.08 10.92
CA PHE A 133 9.21 5.85 11.53
C PHE A 133 9.81 6.14 12.93
N PRO A 134 10.07 5.12 13.77
CA PRO A 134 10.71 5.32 15.06
C PRO A 134 12.03 6.09 14.92
N ASN A 135 12.22 7.15 15.71
CA ASN A 135 13.41 8.00 15.70
C ASN A 135 13.64 8.79 14.39
N ALA A 136 12.57 9.13 13.65
CA ALA A 136 12.68 9.98 12.45
C ALA A 136 13.13 11.43 12.72
N HIS A 137 13.08 11.91 13.97
CA HIS A 137 13.56 13.24 14.32
C HIS A 137 15.06 13.38 14.04
N GLY A 138 15.46 14.46 13.37
CA GLY A 138 16.84 14.71 12.97
C GLY A 138 17.31 13.91 11.76
N VAL A 139 16.51 12.96 11.26
CA VAL A 139 16.83 12.19 10.06
C VAL A 139 16.40 12.96 8.82
N VAL A 140 17.25 12.94 7.80
CA VAL A 140 16.93 13.50 6.48
C VAL A 140 15.71 12.78 5.88
N PRO A 141 14.62 13.49 5.53
CA PRO A 141 13.45 12.86 4.94
C PRO A 141 13.78 12.21 3.59
N CYS A 142 13.32 10.97 3.40
CA CYS A 142 13.33 10.33 2.10
C CYS A 142 12.37 11.05 1.14
N THR A 143 12.84 11.35 -0.06
CA THR A 143 12.08 12.08 -1.09
C THR A 143 11.41 11.18 -2.12
N CYS A 144 11.45 9.85 -1.90
CA CYS A 144 10.80 8.86 -2.76
C CYS A 144 9.28 9.06 -2.81
N ALA A 145 8.64 8.50 -3.82
CA ALA A 145 7.21 8.67 -4.05
C ALA A 145 6.34 8.07 -2.93
N GLY A 146 6.85 7.04 -2.23
CA GLY A 146 6.17 6.38 -1.12
C GLY A 146 6.32 7.11 0.22
N CYS A 147 7.51 7.60 0.56
CA CYS A 147 7.76 8.26 1.83
C CYS A 147 7.30 9.72 1.87
N ARG A 148 7.22 10.39 0.71
CA ARG A 148 6.84 11.79 0.66
C ARG A 148 5.35 11.98 0.92
N VAL A 149 5.01 13.01 1.69
CA VAL A 149 3.63 13.51 1.73
C VAL A 149 3.45 14.48 0.58
N ARG A 150 2.44 14.22 -0.27
CA ARG A 150 2.18 15.03 -1.46
C ARG A 150 1.57 16.37 -1.06
N GLY A 151 2.10 17.48 -1.60
CA GLY A 151 1.52 18.81 -1.40
C GLY A 151 1.91 19.49 -0.09
N GLU A 152 2.80 18.91 0.72
CA GLU A 152 3.35 19.61 1.89
C GLU A 152 4.15 20.85 1.47
N TYR A 153 4.12 21.87 2.33
CA TYR A 153 4.92 23.08 2.18
C TYR A 153 6.41 22.72 1.98
N GLY A 154 7.07 23.33 0.99
CA GLY A 154 8.48 23.07 0.69
C GLY A 154 8.79 21.73 0.00
N SER A 155 7.82 20.84 -0.21
CA SER A 155 8.04 19.52 -0.82
C SER A 155 8.63 19.56 -2.24
N ARG A 156 8.31 20.59 -3.04
CA ARG A 156 8.94 20.81 -4.35
C ARG A 156 10.42 21.12 -4.21
N ARG A 157 10.76 22.12 -3.39
CA ARG A 157 12.15 22.54 -3.14
C ARG A 157 13.00 21.41 -2.55
N LEU A 158 12.41 20.60 -1.67
CA LEU A 158 13.09 19.43 -1.10
C LEU A 158 13.46 18.40 -2.18
N ARG A 159 12.56 18.10 -3.12
CA ARG A 159 12.83 17.17 -4.23
C ARG A 159 13.87 17.69 -5.22
N GLU A 160 13.83 18.98 -5.51
CA GLU A 160 14.82 19.63 -6.38
C GLU A 160 16.21 19.60 -5.75
N ARG A 161 16.31 19.81 -4.43
CA ARG A 161 17.58 19.75 -3.69
C ARG A 161 18.08 18.33 -3.43
N ARG A 162 17.18 17.36 -3.29
CA ARG A 162 17.48 15.97 -2.91
C ARG A 162 16.67 15.00 -3.77
N PRO A 163 17.03 14.84 -5.04
CA PRO A 163 16.38 13.85 -5.89
C PRO A 163 16.64 12.44 -5.34
N HIS A 164 15.59 11.63 -5.21
CA HIS A 164 15.75 10.25 -4.78
C HIS A 164 16.40 9.42 -5.90
N PRO A 165 17.34 8.50 -5.64
CA PRO A 165 17.99 7.72 -6.70
C PRO A 165 17.00 6.91 -7.56
N HIS A 166 15.99 6.29 -6.94
CA HIS A 166 15.01 5.45 -7.65
C HIS A 166 13.78 6.20 -8.16
N ASP A 167 13.51 7.40 -7.60
CA ASP A 167 12.30 8.20 -7.86
C ASP A 167 12.68 9.66 -8.14
N GLY A 168 13.84 9.85 -8.78
CA GLY A 168 14.40 11.16 -9.15
C GLY A 168 13.42 11.95 -10.00
N PRO A 169 13.70 13.22 -10.37
CA PRO A 169 12.74 14.03 -11.11
C PRO A 169 12.24 13.22 -12.32
N PRO A 170 10.93 12.89 -12.36
CA PRO A 170 10.44 11.93 -13.34
C PRO A 170 10.72 12.47 -14.74
N PRO A 171 11.21 11.63 -15.69
CA PRO A 171 11.48 12.09 -17.04
C PRO A 171 10.26 12.81 -17.62
N PRO A 172 10.44 13.89 -18.42
CA PRO A 172 9.33 14.62 -19.04
C PRO A 172 8.37 13.67 -19.78
N ALA A 173 7.07 13.98 -19.78
CA ALA A 173 6.08 13.12 -20.43
C ALA A 173 6.40 12.82 -21.91
N PRO A 174 6.92 13.78 -22.71
CA PRO A 174 7.35 13.48 -24.08
C PRO A 174 8.51 12.48 -24.17
N VAL A 175 9.40 12.42 -23.17
CA VAL A 175 10.48 11.42 -23.11
C VAL A 175 9.90 10.04 -22.82
N LEU A 176 8.97 9.96 -21.86
CA LEU A 176 8.30 8.69 -21.53
C LEU A 176 7.47 8.15 -22.69
N LEU A 177 6.74 9.02 -23.40
CA LEU A 177 6.00 8.61 -24.61
C LEU A 177 6.93 8.09 -25.70
N ARG A 178 8.07 8.75 -25.94
CA ARG A 178 9.09 8.23 -26.87
C ARG A 178 9.64 6.88 -26.45
N ARG A 179 9.80 6.60 -25.15
CA ARG A 179 10.19 5.27 -24.66
C ARG A 179 9.11 4.22 -24.91
N VAL A 180 7.84 4.58 -24.68
CA VAL A 180 6.69 3.70 -24.99
C VAL A 180 6.58 3.41 -26.49
N GLU A 181 6.85 4.40 -27.34
CA GLU A 181 6.88 4.22 -28.80
C GLU A 181 8.08 3.36 -29.23
N ALA A 182 9.26 3.60 -28.66
CA ALA A 182 10.47 2.83 -28.95
C ALA A 182 10.40 1.37 -28.48
N ALA A 183 9.56 1.06 -27.50
CA ALA A 183 9.35 -0.31 -27.03
C ALA A 183 8.72 -1.21 -28.13
N GLY A 184 8.00 -0.64 -29.10
CA GLY A 184 7.39 -1.35 -30.21
C GLY A 184 5.92 -1.73 -30.00
N ASP A 185 5.43 -2.70 -30.78
CA ASP A 185 4.06 -3.24 -30.74
C ASP A 185 4.10 -4.78 -30.82
N PRO A 186 3.65 -5.54 -29.81
CA PRO A 186 3.04 -5.07 -28.55
C PRO A 186 4.01 -4.32 -27.63
N GLY A 187 5.31 -4.58 -27.81
CA GLY A 187 6.42 -3.86 -27.22
C GLY A 187 7.13 -4.61 -26.08
N ASP A 188 8.37 -4.20 -25.75
CA ASP A 188 9.10 -4.75 -24.61
C ASP A 188 8.37 -4.44 -23.29
N ALA A 189 7.82 -5.48 -22.66
CA ALA A 189 7.07 -5.40 -21.42
C ALA A 189 7.86 -4.74 -20.28
N THR A 190 9.18 -4.97 -20.21
CA THR A 190 10.04 -4.38 -19.17
C THR A 190 10.14 -2.87 -19.36
N ALA A 191 10.44 -2.43 -20.58
CA ALA A 191 10.51 -1.01 -20.92
C ALA A 191 9.16 -0.30 -20.73
N LEU A 192 8.05 -0.96 -21.08
CA LEU A 192 6.70 -0.43 -20.89
C LEU A 192 6.36 -0.28 -19.41
N CYS A 193 6.61 -1.32 -18.59
CA CYS A 193 6.41 -1.26 -17.14
C CYS A 193 7.27 -0.16 -16.48
N GLU A 194 8.52 0.02 -16.92
CA GLU A 194 9.37 1.10 -16.41
C GLU A 194 8.80 2.48 -16.76
N ALA A 195 8.36 2.69 -18.00
CA ALA A 195 7.75 3.95 -18.42
C ALA A 195 6.45 4.24 -17.67
N LEU A 196 5.59 3.22 -17.49
CA LEU A 196 4.33 3.31 -16.75
C LEU A 196 4.57 3.63 -15.26
N ARG A 197 5.59 3.04 -14.63
CA ARG A 197 6.02 3.38 -13.27
C ARG A 197 6.31 4.88 -13.13
N TRP A 198 7.03 5.48 -14.08
CA TRP A 198 7.30 6.92 -14.08
C TRP A 198 6.04 7.78 -14.29
N PHE A 199 5.10 7.30 -15.11
CA PHE A 199 3.80 7.91 -15.30
C PHE A 199 2.94 7.89 -14.02
N GLY A 200 3.03 6.83 -13.22
CA GLY A 200 2.36 6.71 -11.91
C GLY A 200 2.75 7.77 -10.89
N LEU A 201 3.92 8.40 -11.05
CA LEU A 201 4.38 9.48 -10.16
C LEU A 201 3.70 10.83 -10.44
N ARG A 202 2.91 10.93 -11.51
CA ARG A 202 2.28 12.16 -11.99
C ARG A 202 0.83 12.28 -11.50
N ARG A 203 0.35 13.54 -11.43
CA ARG A 203 -1.07 13.84 -11.13
C ARG A 203 -1.96 13.72 -12.38
N ARG A 204 -1.39 13.92 -13.56
CA ARG A 204 -2.08 13.83 -14.86
C ARG A 204 -1.15 13.13 -15.85
N GLY A 205 -1.74 12.42 -16.79
CA GLY A 205 -1.02 11.84 -17.91
C GLY A 205 -1.90 11.60 -19.14
N PRO A 206 -1.28 11.13 -20.23
CA PRO A 206 -1.88 11.06 -21.56
C PRO A 206 -2.69 9.77 -21.75
N VAL A 207 -3.91 9.73 -21.18
CA VAL A 207 -4.80 8.54 -21.22
C VAL A 207 -4.98 8.01 -22.63
N GLU A 208 -5.31 8.87 -23.60
CA GLU A 208 -5.51 8.48 -25.01
C GLU A 208 -4.32 7.76 -25.64
N ARG A 209 -3.09 8.10 -25.23
CA ARG A 209 -1.87 7.50 -25.82
C ARG A 209 -1.50 6.16 -25.17
N LEU A 210 -1.97 5.92 -23.94
CA LEU A 210 -1.63 4.74 -23.16
C LEU A 210 -2.77 3.73 -23.08
N SER A 211 -4.00 4.11 -23.44
CA SER A 211 -5.18 3.24 -23.42
C SER A 211 -5.01 1.97 -24.26
N ARG A 212 -4.24 2.04 -25.35
CA ARG A 212 -3.88 0.88 -26.18
C ARG A 212 -3.18 -0.24 -25.40
N LEU A 213 -2.46 0.09 -24.32
CA LEU A 213 -1.75 -0.90 -23.50
C LEU A 213 -2.71 -1.76 -22.66
N ALA A 214 -4.00 -1.43 -22.60
CA ALA A 214 -5.01 -2.29 -21.99
C ALA A 214 -5.24 -3.60 -22.78
N ASP A 215 -4.78 -3.68 -24.03
CA ASP A 215 -4.83 -4.89 -24.86
C ASP A 215 -3.48 -5.59 -24.97
N HIS A 216 -2.48 -5.14 -24.21
CA HIS A 216 -1.14 -5.73 -24.26
C HIS A 216 -1.19 -7.22 -23.83
N PRO A 217 -0.53 -8.15 -24.53
CA PRO A 217 -0.59 -9.59 -24.21
C PRO A 217 -0.11 -9.89 -22.79
N GLU A 218 0.95 -9.22 -22.33
CA GLU A 218 1.49 -9.41 -20.99
C GLU A 218 0.61 -8.78 -19.88
N PRO A 219 0.08 -9.56 -18.93
CA PRO A 219 -0.72 -9.05 -17.81
C PRO A 219 0.02 -8.02 -16.96
N ALA A 220 1.35 -8.18 -16.81
CA ALA A 220 2.18 -7.25 -16.05
C ALA A 220 2.11 -5.81 -16.59
N VAL A 221 2.01 -5.63 -17.92
CA VAL A 221 1.87 -4.30 -18.54
C VAL A 221 0.48 -3.72 -18.24
N ARG A 222 -0.56 -4.55 -18.26
CA ARG A 222 -1.95 -4.14 -17.95
C ARG A 222 -2.10 -3.78 -16.47
N GLU A 223 -1.48 -4.54 -15.57
CA GLU A 223 -1.35 -4.19 -14.14
C GLU A 223 -0.61 -2.87 -13.94
N ALA A 224 0.54 -2.69 -14.59
CA ALA A 224 1.32 -1.47 -14.52
C ALA A 224 0.53 -0.25 -15.03
N LEU A 225 -0.32 -0.42 -16.05
CA LEU A 225 -1.22 0.61 -16.55
C LEU A 225 -2.27 1.00 -15.49
N ALA A 226 -2.92 0.00 -14.86
CA ALA A 226 -3.89 0.23 -13.80
C ALA A 226 -3.29 1.02 -12.62
N ASP A 227 -2.07 0.63 -12.19
CA ASP A 227 -1.37 1.32 -11.11
C ASP A 227 -0.92 2.74 -11.51
N ALA A 228 -0.40 2.90 -12.73
CA ALA A 228 0.05 4.20 -13.23
C ALA A 228 -1.08 5.24 -13.24
N VAL A 229 -2.30 4.86 -13.63
CA VAL A 229 -3.44 5.78 -13.73
C VAL A 229 -4.19 5.96 -12.41
N ALA A 230 -3.89 5.15 -11.38
CA ALA A 230 -4.63 5.11 -10.12
C ALA A 230 -4.79 6.48 -9.45
N GLY A 231 -3.73 7.30 -9.50
CA GLY A 231 -3.68 8.64 -8.92
C GLY A 231 -4.04 9.78 -9.86
N TRP A 232 -4.39 9.49 -11.12
CA TRP A 232 -4.57 10.53 -12.14
C TRP A 232 -5.90 11.27 -12.02
N SER A 233 -5.85 12.57 -12.32
CA SER A 233 -7.04 13.42 -12.50
C SER A 233 -7.36 13.70 -13.97
N THR A 234 -6.78 12.96 -14.92
CA THR A 234 -7.11 13.12 -16.34
C THR A 234 -8.50 12.53 -16.61
N PRO A 235 -9.37 13.19 -17.39
CA PRO A 235 -10.59 12.58 -17.94
C PRO A 235 -10.27 11.27 -18.69
N GLY A 236 -11.21 10.32 -18.73
CA GLY A 236 -11.04 9.02 -19.40
C GLY A 236 -10.39 7.92 -18.54
N VAL A 237 -9.80 8.25 -17.39
CA VAL A 237 -9.21 7.25 -16.48
C VAL A 237 -10.23 6.24 -15.96
N ASP A 238 -11.44 6.70 -15.62
CA ASP A 238 -12.47 5.82 -15.06
C ASP A 238 -12.92 4.77 -16.10
N ALA A 239 -13.18 5.19 -17.34
CA ALA A 239 -13.51 4.28 -18.44
C ALA A 239 -12.39 3.26 -18.73
N LEU A 240 -11.12 3.68 -18.63
CA LEU A 240 -9.98 2.77 -18.78
C LEU A 240 -9.93 1.75 -17.64
N LEU A 241 -10.20 2.15 -16.41
CA LEU A 241 -10.23 1.24 -15.26
C LEU A 241 -11.41 0.28 -15.32
N ASP A 242 -12.59 0.74 -15.74
CA ASP A 242 -13.78 -0.11 -15.91
C ASP A 242 -13.53 -1.26 -16.89
N ARG A 243 -12.79 -0.95 -17.98
CA ARG A 243 -12.31 -1.98 -18.92
C ARG A 243 -11.42 -3.01 -18.23
N LEU A 244 -10.44 -2.56 -17.43
CA LEU A 244 -9.48 -3.43 -16.74
C LEU A 244 -10.10 -4.23 -15.58
N VAL A 245 -11.22 -3.79 -15.01
CA VAL A 245 -12.00 -4.58 -14.04
C VAL A 245 -12.57 -5.86 -14.68
N SER A 246 -12.73 -5.86 -16.01
CA SER A 246 -13.22 -7.00 -16.79
C SER A 246 -12.10 -7.76 -17.53
N ASP A 247 -10.83 -7.52 -17.18
CA ASP A 247 -9.66 -8.15 -17.81
C ASP A 247 -9.72 -9.69 -17.73
N PRO A 248 -9.22 -10.45 -18.72
CA PRO A 248 -9.14 -11.91 -18.61
C PRO A 248 -8.24 -12.40 -17.45
N ASP A 249 -7.23 -11.62 -17.07
CA ASP A 249 -6.29 -11.99 -16.01
C ASP A 249 -6.84 -11.61 -14.61
N PRO A 250 -6.86 -12.55 -13.66
CA PRO A 250 -7.42 -12.32 -12.33
C PRO A 250 -6.66 -11.27 -11.50
N ASP A 251 -5.33 -11.19 -11.63
CA ASP A 251 -4.53 -10.22 -10.88
C ASP A 251 -4.78 -8.80 -11.40
N VAL A 252 -4.91 -8.63 -12.72
CA VAL A 252 -5.29 -7.35 -13.35
C VAL A 252 -6.66 -6.90 -12.87
N ARG A 253 -7.68 -7.79 -12.91
CA ARG A 253 -9.04 -7.46 -12.44
C ARG A 253 -9.05 -7.02 -10.98
N GLU A 254 -8.36 -7.77 -10.12
CA GLU A 254 -8.32 -7.48 -8.68
C GLU A 254 -7.65 -6.13 -8.41
N LEU A 255 -6.52 -5.86 -9.08
CA LEU A 255 -5.83 -4.58 -8.94
C LEU A 255 -6.69 -3.42 -9.44
N ALA A 256 -7.31 -3.55 -10.62
CA ALA A 256 -8.18 -2.53 -11.19
C ALA A 256 -9.37 -2.22 -10.28
N ALA A 257 -10.04 -3.25 -9.75
CA ALA A 257 -11.14 -3.08 -8.80
C ALA A 257 -10.69 -2.37 -7.52
N ALA A 258 -9.53 -2.74 -6.97
CA ALA A 258 -8.95 -2.06 -5.81
C ALA A 258 -8.58 -0.60 -6.11
N VAL A 259 -8.14 -0.29 -7.34
CA VAL A 259 -7.88 1.10 -7.77
C VAL A 259 -9.17 1.90 -7.85
N VAL A 260 -10.23 1.35 -8.45
CA VAL A 260 -11.55 1.99 -8.56
C VAL A 260 -12.11 2.29 -7.18
N GLU A 261 -12.14 1.31 -6.27
CA GLU A 261 -12.60 1.48 -4.89
C GLU A 261 -11.85 2.63 -4.19
N ARG A 262 -10.51 2.66 -4.26
CA ARG A 262 -9.70 3.76 -3.70
C ARG A 262 -9.99 5.12 -4.33
N ARG A 263 -10.39 5.18 -5.60
CA ARG A 263 -10.72 6.43 -6.30
C ARG A 263 -12.09 6.94 -5.89
N GLU A 264 -13.08 6.06 -5.79
CA GLU A 264 -14.42 6.38 -5.30
C GLU A 264 -14.37 6.92 -3.88
N GLU A 265 -13.62 6.26 -2.98
CA GLU A 265 -13.37 6.74 -1.62
C GLU A 265 -12.81 8.18 -1.63
N ARG A 266 -11.80 8.45 -2.47
CA ARG A 266 -11.21 9.79 -2.60
C ARG A 266 -12.16 10.85 -3.18
N ARG A 267 -13.20 10.45 -3.93
CA ARG A 267 -14.21 11.37 -4.50
C ARG A 267 -15.34 11.63 -3.52
N ALA A 268 -15.82 10.59 -2.83
CA ALA A 268 -16.88 10.69 -1.82
C ALA A 268 -16.47 11.56 -0.62
N ASP A 269 -15.19 11.87 -0.50
CA ASP A 269 -14.60 12.62 0.58
C ASP A 269 -14.13 14.05 0.16
N ARG A 270 -14.49 14.50 -1.06
CA ARG A 270 -14.30 15.88 -1.56
C ARG A 270 -15.60 16.66 -1.54
#